data_AF-A0A087RRR2-F1
#
_entry.id   AF-A0A087RRR2-F1
#
_cell.length_a   1.000
_cell.length_b   1.000
_cell.length_c   1.000
_cell.angle_alpha   90.00
_cell.angle_beta   90.00
_cell.angle_gamma   90.00
#
_symmetry.space_group_name_H-M   'P 1'
#
loop_
_entity.id
_entity.type
_entity.pdbx_description
1 polymer ?
#
loop_
_entity_poly.entity_id
_entity_poly.type
_entity_poly.pdbx_seq_one_letter_code
_entity_poly.pdbx_strand_id
1 'polypeptide(L)' 'MRYIEPTRVKVLMMMFFATGMLGIIIGLSPIAGKEQTMFITFMGVVNIGLGAFFTFIFLTQEAKAPDKRKKKKKRD' A
#
# COMPACT_ATOMS: atom_id res chain seq x y z
N MET A 1 -5.85 -4.72 13.93
CA MET A 1 -6.02 -4.92 12.47
C MET A 1 -6.02 -6.41 12.15
N ARG A 2 -6.75 -6.85 11.12
CA ARG A 2 -6.66 -8.24 10.66
C ARG A 2 -5.28 -8.43 10.02
N TYR A 3 -4.58 -9.52 10.35
CA TYR A 3 -3.28 -9.81 9.73
C TYR A 3 -3.47 -9.98 8.23
N ILE A 4 -2.70 -9.22 7.46
CA ILE A 4 -2.62 -9.33 6.01
C ILE A 4 -1.26 -9.95 5.71
N GLU A 5 -1.25 -10.87 4.76
CA GLU A 5 -0.01 -11.50 4.32
C GLU A 5 0.98 -10.42 3.82
N PRO A 6 2.22 -10.38 4.34
CA PRO A 6 3.19 -9.32 4.05
C PRO A 6 3.42 -9.12 2.55
N THR A 7 3.43 -10.20 1.77
CA THR A 7 3.58 -10.17 0.31
C THR A 7 2.47 -9.37 -0.36
N ARG A 8 1.22 -9.50 0.09
CA ARG A 8 0.07 -8.78 -0.48
C ARG A 8 0.17 -7.28 -0.20
N VAL A 9 0.50 -6.92 1.04
CA VAL A 9 0.70 -5.51 1.41
C VAL A 9 1.88 -4.93 0.63
N LYS A 10 2.95 -5.72 0.41
CA LYS A 10 4.11 -5.30 -0.38
C LYS A 10 3.77 -4.98 -1.84
N VAL A 11 3.02 -5.87 -2.50
CA VAL A 11 2.55 -5.63 -3.86
C VAL A 11 1.63 -4.40 -3.91
N LEU A 12 0.72 -4.27 -2.95
CA LEU A 12 -0.20 -3.16 -2.87
C LEU A 12 0.53 -1.81 -2.70
N MET A 13 1.50 -1.75 -1.79
CA MET A 13 2.37 -0.58 -1.62
C MET A 13 3.10 -0.22 -2.92
N MET A 14 3.70 -1.21 -3.60
CA MET A 14 4.42 -0.98 -4.85
C MET A 14 3.50 -0.42 -5.94
N MET A 15 2.28 -0.94 -6.09
CA MET A 15 1.31 -0.38 -7.04
C MET A 15 0.97 1.08 -6.71
N PHE A 16 0.63 1.39 -5.45
CA PHE A 16 0.25 2.74 -5.06
C PHE A 16 1.38 3.75 -5.23
N PHE A 17 2.61 3.41 -4.85
CA PHE A 17 3.75 4.31 -5.03
C PHE A 17 4.17 4.47 -6.49
N ALA A 18 4.21 3.38 -7.27
CA ALA A 18 4.58 3.45 -8.68
C ALA A 18 3.55 4.27 -9.47
N THR A 19 2.26 3.98 -9.30
CA THR A 19 1.18 4.73 -9.95
C THR A 19 1.12 6.17 -9.44
N GLY A 20 1.31 6.41 -8.13
CA GLY A 20 1.35 7.75 -7.56
C GLY A 20 2.50 8.60 -8.10
N MET A 21 3.71 8.06 -8.16
CA MET A 21 4.87 8.75 -8.75
C MET A 21 4.65 9.04 -10.23
N LEU A 22 4.21 8.06 -11.02
CA LEU A 22 3.92 8.26 -12.43
C LEU A 22 2.81 9.30 -12.64
N GLY A 23 1.77 9.28 -11.81
CA GLY A 23 0.70 10.27 -11.82
C GLY A 23 1.22 11.69 -11.60
N ILE A 24 2.11 11.90 -10.63
CA ILE A 24 2.71 13.23 -10.40
C ILE A 24 3.61 13.64 -11.57
N ILE A 25 4.46 12.73 -12.06
CA ILE A 25 5.37 13.03 -13.18
C ILE A 25 4.56 13.43 -14.43
N ILE A 26 3.54 12.66 -14.78
CA ILE A 26 2.69 12.94 -15.94
C ILE A 26 1.86 14.19 -15.70
N GLY A 27 1.26 14.34 -14.51
CA GLY A 27 0.42 15.47 -14.15
C GLY A 27 1.14 16.81 -14.20
N LEU A 28 2.43 16.85 -13.86
CA LEU A 28 3.27 18.04 -13.97
C LEU A 28 4.01 18.17 -15.30
N SER A 29 3.90 17.16 -16.18
CA SER A 29 4.55 17.20 -17.48
C SER A 29 3.77 18.08 -18.46
N PRO A 30 4.45 18.65 -19.48
CA PRO A 30 3.79 19.38 -20.57
C PRO A 30 2.80 18.55 -21.40
N ILE A 31 2.77 17.23 -21.18
CA ILE A 31 1.87 16.28 -21.86
C ILE A 31 0.45 16.36 -21.27
N ALA A 32 0.33 16.72 -19.98
CA ALA A 32 -0.98 16.91 -19.37
C ALA A 32 -1.60 18.23 -19.84
N GLY A 33 -2.84 18.20 -20.31
CA GLY A 33 -3.59 19.42 -20.61
C GLY A 33 -3.71 20.32 -19.37
N LYS A 34 -3.76 21.65 -19.56
CA LYS A 34 -3.83 22.63 -18.46
C LYS A 34 -4.92 22.33 -17.42
N GLU A 35 -6.09 21.90 -17.88
CA GLU A 35 -7.23 21.52 -17.03
C GLU A 35 -7.04 20.17 -16.32
N GLN A 36 -6.27 19.25 -16.92
CA GLN A 36 -6.09 17.88 -16.43
C GLN A 36 -4.91 17.75 -15.46
N THR A 37 -3.94 18.67 -15.54
CA THR A 37 -2.74 18.74 -14.68
C THR A 37 -3.10 18.68 -13.20
N MET A 38 -4.05 19.52 -12.76
CA MET A 38 -4.50 19.57 -11.35
C MET A 38 -5.11 18.23 -10.91
N PHE A 39 -5.98 17.65 -11.73
CA PHE A 39 -6.67 16.40 -11.39
C PHE A 39 -5.70 15.20 -11.34
N ILE A 40 -4.83 15.06 -12.34
CA ILE A 40 -3.85 13.97 -12.41
C ILE A 40 -2.85 14.08 -11.26
N THR A 41 -2.34 15.29 -10.99
CA THR A 41 -1.42 15.52 -9.88
C THR A 41 -2.08 15.22 -8.53
N PHE A 42 -3.32 15.67 -8.32
CA PHE A 42 -4.08 15.38 -7.11
C PHE A 42 -4.29 13.87 -6.90
N MET A 43 -4.68 13.14 -7.95
CA MET A 43 -4.81 11.69 -7.91
C MET A 43 -3.46 11.00 -7.64
N GLY A 44 -2.36 11.54 -8.14
CA GLY A 44 -1.00 11.09 -7.83
C GLY A 44 -0.68 11.22 -6.33
N VAL A 45 -0.95 12.39 -5.74
CA VAL A 45 -0.76 12.65 -4.30
C VAL A 45 -1.63 11.72 -3.45
N VAL A 46 -2.90 11.53 -3.79
CA VAL A 46 -3.80 10.60 -3.08
C VAL A 46 -3.26 9.17 -3.12
N ASN A 47 -2.74 8.71 -4.26
CA ASN A 47 -2.13 7.38 -4.38
C ASN A 47 -0.86 7.25 -3.52
N ILE A 48 -0.01 8.28 -3.44
CA ILE A 48 1.14 8.28 -2.54
C ILE A 48 0.69 8.24 -1.07
N GLY A 49 -0.35 8.99 -0.70
CA GLY A 49 -0.93 8.96 0.65
C GLY A 49 -1.44 7.57 1.03
N LEU A 50 -2.14 6.89 0.12
CA LEU A 50 -2.55 5.49 0.29
C LEU A 50 -1.35 4.55 0.41
N GLY A 51 -0.32 4.73 -0.41
CA GLY A 51 0.94 3.97 -0.31
C GLY A 51 1.61 4.14 1.05
N ALA A 52 1.67 5.36 1.57
CA ALA A 52 2.20 5.66 2.91
C ALA A 52 1.36 5.01 4.01
N PHE A 53 0.03 5.02 3.88
CA PHE A 53 -0.87 4.32 4.80
C PHE A 53 -0.66 2.80 4.79
N PHE A 54 -0.52 2.16 3.63
CA PHE A 54 -0.20 0.73 3.55
C PHE A 54 1.21 0.41 4.06
N THR A 55 2.15 1.34 3.93
CA THR A 55 3.49 1.22 4.54
C THR A 55 3.41 1.23 6.05
N PHE A 56 2.61 2.14 6.63
CA PHE A 56 2.35 2.15 8.05
C PHE A 56 1.75 0.81 8.53
N ILE A 57 0.76 0.27 7.81
CA ILE A 57 0.21 -1.06 8.12
C ILE A 57 1.27 -2.15 8.01
N PHE A 58 2.08 -2.13 6.94
CA PHE A 58 3.14 -3.12 6.72
C PHE A 58 4.16 -3.16 7.86
N LEU A 59 4.49 -1.99 8.42
CA LEU A 59 5.46 -1.86 9.52
C LEU A 59 4.84 -2.17 10.89
N THR A 60 3.56 -1.88 11.10
CA THR A 60 2.89 -2.03 12.41
C THR A 60 2.11 -3.33 12.58
N GLN A 61 1.97 -4.13 11.51
CA GLN A 61 1.31 -5.43 11.58
C GLN A 61 2.17 -6.44 12.35
N GLU A 62 1.77 -6.75 13.57
CA GLU A 62 2.33 -7.90 14.28
C GLU A 62 1.76 -9.19 13.68
N ALA A 63 2.65 -10.12 13.30
CA ALA A 63 2.23 -11.47 12.94
C ALA A 63 1.59 -12.09 14.18
N LYS A 64 0.30 -12.46 14.10
CA LYS A 64 -0.34 -13.25 15.15
C LYS A 64 0.47 -14.54 15.27
N ALA A 65 1.33 -14.61 16.30
CA ALA A 65 2.04 -15.82 16.63
C ALA A 65 0.99 -16.94 16.72
N PRO A 66 1.18 -18.10 16.06
CA PRO A 66 0.23 -19.19 16.15
C PRO A 66 0.02 -19.47 17.63
N ASP A 67 -1.22 -19.31 18.09
CA ASP A 67 -1.55 -19.43 19.50
C ASP A 67 -1.04 -20.77 20.02
N LYS A 68 -0.01 -20.72 20.88
CA LYS A 68 0.64 -21.92 21.44
C LYS A 68 -0.38 -22.79 22.19
N ARG A 69 -1.54 -22.23 22.60
CA ARG A 69 -2.63 -22.98 23.22
C ARG A 69 -3.41 -23.88 22.25
N LYS A 70 -3.36 -23.63 20.93
CA LYS A 70 -3.93 -24.52 19.91
C LYS A 70 -2.98 -25.64 19.48
N LYS A 71 -1.73 -25.64 19.96
CA LYS A 71 -0.76 -26.76 19.83
C LYS A 71 -0.87 -27.71 21.03
N LYS A 72 -2.04 -28.33 21.23
CA LYS A 72 -2.27 -29.53 22.03
C LYS A 72 -3.37 -30.31 21.28
N LYS A 73 -3.29 -31.60 20.96
CA LYS A 73 -2.49 -32.73 21.45
C LYS A 73 -2.64 -33.83 20.38
N LYS A 74 -1.57 -34.28 19.71
CA LYS A 74 -1.56 -35.68 19.24
C LYS A 74 -1.01 -36.46 20.42
N ARG A 75 -1.92 -37.10 21.16
CA ARG A 75 -1.56 -38.16 22.10
C ARG A 75 -1.61 -39.44 21.28
N ASP A 76 -0.50 -40.14 21.32
CA ASP A 76 -0.23 -41.55 21.03
C ASP A 76 -0.70 -42.08 19.66
#